data_AF-G5ALW1-F1
#
_entry.id   AF-G5ALW1-F1
#
_cell.length_a   1.000
_cell.length_b   1.000
_cell.length_c   1.000
_cell.angle_alpha   90.00
_cell.angle_beta   90.00
_cell.angle_gamma   90.00
#
_symmetry.space_group_name_H-M   'P 1'
#
loop_
_entity.id
_entity.type
_entity.pdbx_description
1 polymer ?
#
loop_
_entity_poly.entity_id
_entity_poly.type
_entity_poly.pdbx_seq_one_letter_code
_entity_poly.pdbx_strand_id
1 'polypeptide(L)'
;MNIDEQLPVLEYPQPGLDIIKELTSPRLIKSHLPYRFLPSDLHNGDSKVIYMARNPKDLVVSYYQFHRSLRTMSYRGTFQEFCRRFMNDKLGYGSWFEHVQEFWEHRTDANVLFLKYEDMHRDLVTMVEQLARFLGVSCDKAQLESLTEHCHQLVDQCCNAEALPVGRGRVGLWKDIFTVSMNEKFDLVYKQKMGKCDLTFDFYL
;
A
#
# COMPACT_ATOMS: atom_id res chain seq x y z
N MET A 1 17.01 2.59 -7.07
CA MET A 1 17.27 2.55 -5.61
C MET A 1 16.24 1.62 -4.99
N ASN A 2 16.63 0.59 -4.23
CA ASN A 2 15.69 -0.40 -3.69
C ASN A 2 15.20 0.01 -2.30
N ILE A 3 13.95 0.47 -2.17
CA ILE A 3 13.40 0.95 -0.89
C ILE A 3 13.33 -0.16 0.17
N ASP A 4 13.23 -1.44 -0.25
CA ASP A 4 13.22 -2.58 0.66
C ASP A 4 14.57 -2.81 1.35
N GLU A 5 15.65 -2.22 0.84
CA GLU A 5 16.98 -2.22 1.48
C GLU A 5 17.20 -1.00 2.38
N GLN A 6 16.32 0.01 2.31
CA GLN A 6 16.50 1.29 3.00
C GLN A 6 15.60 1.47 4.22
N LEU A 7 14.41 0.86 4.22
CA LEU A 7 13.46 0.98 5.32
C LEU A 7 13.31 -0.35 6.06
N PRO A 8 13.62 -0.41 7.37
CA PRO A 8 13.45 -1.63 8.15
C PRO A 8 11.95 -1.99 8.25
N VAL A 9 11.64 -3.28 8.11
CA VAL A 9 10.31 -3.81 8.39
C VAL A 9 10.29 -4.33 9.83
N LEU A 10 9.37 -3.81 10.65
CA LEU A 10 9.31 -4.05 12.09
C LEU A 10 9.32 -5.54 12.44
N GLU A 11 8.53 -6.33 11.71
CA GLU A 11 8.32 -7.75 11.95
C GLU A 11 9.27 -8.70 11.18
N TYR A 12 10.22 -8.16 10.41
CA TYR A 12 11.16 -9.00 9.65
C TYR A 12 12.34 -9.46 10.51
N PRO A 13 12.90 -10.67 10.22
CA PRO A 13 14.09 -11.16 10.92
C PRO A 13 15.32 -10.26 10.79
N GLN A 14 15.40 -9.49 9.71
CA GLN A 14 16.49 -8.56 9.43
C GLN A 14 15.90 -7.18 9.10
N PRO A 15 16.41 -6.08 9.69
CA PRO A 15 17.53 -6.04 10.64
C PRO A 15 17.16 -6.49 12.07
N GLY A 16 15.88 -6.76 12.35
CA GLY A 16 15.38 -7.20 13.65
C GLY A 16 15.10 -6.03 14.61
N LEU A 17 14.27 -6.30 15.62
CA LEU A 17 13.74 -5.28 16.52
C LEU A 17 14.82 -4.57 17.33
N ASP A 18 15.87 -5.27 17.75
CA ASP A 18 16.92 -4.68 18.59
C ASP A 18 17.71 -3.62 17.82
N ILE A 19 17.97 -3.83 16.52
CA ILE A 19 18.58 -2.80 15.67
C ILE A 19 17.63 -1.61 15.48
N ILE A 20 16.34 -1.86 15.27
CA ILE A 20 15.33 -0.79 15.06
C ILE A 20 15.18 0.10 16.31
N LYS A 21 15.33 -0.46 17.50
CA LYS A 21 15.30 0.29 18.77
C LYS A 21 16.43 1.32 18.86
N GLU A 22 17.62 0.97 18.37
CA GLU A 22 18.82 1.81 18.46
C GLU A 22 18.99 2.79 17.29
N LEU A 23 18.11 2.76 16.27
CA LEU A 23 18.18 3.71 15.16
C LEU A 23 17.99 5.16 15.63
N THR A 24 18.81 6.06 15.11
CA THR A 24 18.70 7.49 15.39
C THR A 24 17.39 8.06 14.85
N SER A 25 16.79 8.97 15.61
CA SER A 25 15.58 9.68 15.16
C SER A 25 15.91 10.75 14.11
N PRO A 26 14.97 11.07 13.18
CA PRO A 26 13.66 10.46 13.00
C PRO A 26 13.75 9.07 12.36
N ARG A 27 13.04 8.08 12.93
CA ARG A 27 13.00 6.71 12.41
C ARG A 27 11.86 6.56 11.42
N LEU A 28 12.14 6.04 10.23
CA LEU A 28 11.13 5.65 9.24
C LEU A 28 11.06 4.12 9.15
N ILE A 29 9.97 3.54 9.64
CA ILE A 29 9.81 2.09 9.84
C ILE A 29 8.59 1.63 9.04
N LYS A 30 8.71 0.49 8.36
CA LYS A 30 7.62 -0.15 7.62
C LYS A 30 7.03 -1.31 8.43
N SER A 31 5.75 -1.60 8.21
CA SER A 31 5.13 -2.84 8.67
C SER A 31 4.00 -3.23 7.72
N HIS A 32 3.67 -4.51 7.68
CA HIS A 32 2.52 -5.07 6.98
C HIS A 32 1.50 -5.69 7.94
N LEU A 33 1.67 -5.47 9.25
CA LEU A 33 0.76 -5.95 10.27
C LEU A 33 -0.61 -5.23 10.18
N PRO A 34 -1.72 -5.93 10.49
CA PRO A 34 -3.00 -5.28 10.71
C PRO A 34 -2.90 -4.31 11.89
N TYR A 35 -3.77 -3.29 11.93
CA TYR A 35 -3.67 -2.18 12.87
C TYR A 35 -3.59 -2.67 14.31
N ARG A 36 -4.46 -3.61 14.71
CA ARG A 36 -4.46 -4.26 16.05
C ARG A 36 -3.16 -4.93 16.48
N PHE A 37 -2.24 -5.25 15.57
CA PHE A 37 -0.96 -5.88 15.89
C PHE A 37 0.22 -4.90 15.85
N LEU A 38 -0.03 -3.63 15.52
CA LEU A 38 0.96 -2.58 15.66
C LEU A 38 1.31 -2.31 17.15
N PRO A 39 2.47 -1.70 17.45
CA PRO A 39 2.83 -1.29 18.81
C PRO A 39 1.73 -0.48 19.48
N SER A 40 1.41 -0.79 20.74
CA SER A 40 0.29 -0.19 21.47
C SER A 40 0.37 1.34 21.59
N ASP A 41 1.57 1.91 21.57
CA ASP A 41 1.80 3.36 21.55
C ASP A 41 1.08 4.02 20.35
N LEU A 42 1.05 3.34 19.19
CA LEU A 42 0.36 3.84 17.99
C LEU A 42 -1.17 3.85 18.16
N HIS A 43 -1.73 2.97 18.99
CA HIS A 43 -3.16 2.98 19.33
C HIS A 43 -3.51 4.13 20.30
N ASN A 44 -2.53 4.60 21.06
CA ASN A 44 -2.68 5.70 22.01
C ASN A 44 -2.46 7.08 21.38
N GLY A 45 -2.25 7.15 20.06
CA GLY A 45 -2.05 8.40 19.33
C GLY A 45 -0.58 8.82 19.18
N ASP A 46 0.37 7.99 19.61
CA ASP A 46 1.79 8.32 19.47
C ASP A 46 2.27 8.18 18.01
N SER A 47 3.34 8.90 17.69
CA SER A 47 4.00 8.90 16.38
C SER A 47 3.04 9.26 15.22
N LYS A 48 3.38 8.85 14.00
CA LYS A 48 2.59 9.05 12.77
C LYS A 48 2.58 7.77 11.95
N VAL A 49 1.38 7.32 11.56
CA VAL A 49 1.13 6.12 10.77
C VAL A 49 0.56 6.54 9.42
N ILE A 50 1.23 6.17 8.33
CA ILE A 50 0.70 6.34 6.97
C ILE A 50 0.32 4.96 6.45
N TYR A 51 -0.97 4.76 6.21
CA TYR A 51 -1.49 3.55 5.61
C TYR A 51 -1.71 3.74 4.10
N MET A 52 -1.07 2.92 3.28
CA MET A 52 -1.19 2.97 1.82
C MET A 52 -2.06 1.82 1.31
N ALA A 53 -3.31 2.13 0.98
CA ALA A 53 -4.24 1.20 0.39
C ALA A 53 -4.09 1.15 -1.15
N ARG A 54 -4.49 0.05 -1.77
CA ARG A 54 -4.55 -0.12 -3.23
C ARG A 54 -5.76 -0.98 -3.57
N ASN A 55 -6.34 -0.77 -4.75
CA ASN A 55 -7.42 -1.62 -5.22
C ASN A 55 -6.98 -3.11 -5.20
N PRO A 56 -7.85 -4.02 -4.73
CA PRO A 56 -7.41 -5.37 -4.41
C PRO A 56 -7.14 -6.24 -5.64
N LYS A 57 -7.62 -5.85 -6.83
CA LYS A 57 -7.38 -6.58 -8.08
C LYS A 57 -5.95 -6.38 -8.58
N ASP A 58 -5.45 -5.14 -8.63
CA ASP A 58 -4.05 -4.89 -8.94
C ASP A 58 -3.11 -5.37 -7.82
N LEU A 59 -3.54 -5.23 -6.57
CA LEU A 59 -2.76 -5.71 -5.42
C LEU A 59 -2.49 -7.20 -5.54
N VAL A 60 -3.50 -8.04 -5.80
CA VAL A 60 -3.29 -9.50 -5.89
C VAL A 60 -2.41 -9.89 -7.07
N VAL A 61 -2.47 -9.16 -8.19
CA VAL A 61 -1.55 -9.36 -9.34
C VAL A 61 -0.11 -9.02 -8.95
N SER A 62 0.11 -7.85 -8.34
CA SER A 62 1.43 -7.43 -7.87
C SER A 62 2.00 -8.42 -6.86
N TYR A 63 1.18 -8.88 -5.91
CA TYR A 63 1.58 -9.84 -4.88
C TYR A 63 1.99 -11.18 -5.50
N TYR A 64 1.21 -11.69 -6.45
CA TYR A 64 1.55 -12.91 -7.18
C TYR A 64 2.87 -12.78 -7.96
N GLN A 65 3.04 -11.67 -8.70
CA GLN A 65 4.28 -11.43 -9.46
C GLN A 65 5.49 -11.30 -8.53
N PHE A 66 5.34 -10.65 -7.38
CA PHE A 66 6.38 -10.54 -6.36
C PHE A 66 6.78 -11.91 -5.77
N HIS A 67 5.80 -12.77 -5.47
CA HIS A 67 6.05 -14.13 -4.98
C HIS A 67 6.74 -15.04 -5.98
N ARG A 68 6.60 -14.75 -7.28
CA ARG A 68 7.32 -15.44 -8.34
C ARG A 68 8.73 -14.89 -8.56
N SER A 69 8.96 -13.61 -8.31
CA SER A 69 10.29 -12.99 -8.46
C SER A 69 11.24 -13.28 -7.30
N LEU A 70 10.72 -13.48 -6.08
CA LEU A 70 11.54 -13.76 -4.92
C LEU A 70 12.05 -15.20 -4.93
N ARG A 71 13.38 -15.38 -4.99
CA ARG A 71 14.02 -16.71 -4.93
C ARG A 71 13.67 -17.49 -3.66
N THR A 72 13.50 -16.81 -2.53
CA THR A 72 13.16 -17.40 -1.23
C THR A 72 11.70 -17.85 -1.12
N MET A 73 10.79 -17.21 -1.87
CA MET A 73 9.35 -17.50 -1.85
C MET A 73 8.93 -18.45 -2.97
N SER A 74 9.61 -18.36 -4.14
CA SER A 74 9.49 -19.20 -5.35
C SER A 74 8.12 -19.86 -5.54
N TYR A 75 7.05 -19.07 -5.50
CA TYR A 75 5.70 -19.63 -5.62
C TYR A 75 5.52 -20.25 -7.01
N ARG A 76 5.22 -21.55 -7.06
CA ARG A 76 5.08 -22.32 -8.32
C ARG A 76 3.63 -22.52 -8.77
N GLY A 77 2.65 -22.07 -7.99
CA GLY A 77 1.24 -22.20 -8.34
C GLY A 77 0.78 -21.19 -9.39
N THR A 78 -0.42 -21.37 -9.91
CA THR A 78 -1.02 -20.44 -10.88
C THR A 78 -1.54 -19.16 -10.22
N PHE A 79 -1.72 -18.11 -11.02
CA PHE A 79 -2.39 -16.89 -10.55
C PHE A 79 -3.82 -17.17 -10.08
N GLN A 80 -4.55 -18.06 -10.74
CA GLN A 80 -5.92 -18.43 -10.35
C GLN A 80 -5.95 -18.98 -8.92
N GLU A 81 -5.03 -19.87 -8.59
CA GLU A 81 -4.96 -20.42 -7.24
C GLU A 81 -4.50 -19.37 -6.21
N PHE A 82 -3.56 -18.51 -6.61
CA PHE A 82 -3.14 -17.39 -5.76
C PHE A 82 -4.31 -16.44 -5.43
N CYS A 83 -5.11 -16.11 -6.43
CA CYS A 83 -6.29 -15.27 -6.29
C CYS A 83 -7.38 -15.94 -5.44
N ARG A 84 -7.57 -17.26 -5.55
CA ARG A 84 -8.47 -18.00 -4.64
C ARG A 84 -7.98 -17.95 -3.19
N ARG A 85 -6.68 -18.13 -2.96
CA ARG A 85 -6.09 -17.98 -1.62
C ARG A 85 -6.30 -16.58 -1.07
N PHE A 86 -6.14 -15.55 -1.89
CA PHE A 86 -6.46 -14.16 -1.52
C PHE A 86 -7.92 -14.01 -1.09
N MET A 87 -8.87 -14.46 -1.92
CA MET A 87 -10.31 -14.37 -1.65
C MET A 87 -10.75 -15.14 -0.40
N ASN A 88 -10.02 -16.21 -0.05
CA ASN A 88 -10.28 -17.06 1.12
C ASN A 88 -9.43 -16.70 2.35
N ASP A 89 -8.78 -15.53 2.35
CA ASP A 89 -7.95 -15.01 3.45
C ASP A 89 -6.77 -15.93 3.83
N LYS A 90 -6.17 -16.62 2.85
CA LYS A 90 -5.07 -17.61 3.03
C LYS A 90 -3.70 -17.09 2.60
N LEU A 91 -3.51 -15.77 2.56
CA LEU A 91 -2.21 -15.14 2.34
C LEU A 91 -1.61 -14.68 3.67
N GLY A 92 -0.31 -14.34 3.65
CA GLY A 92 0.35 -13.73 4.80
C GLY A 92 -0.35 -12.43 5.20
N TYR A 93 -0.30 -12.09 6.49
CA TYR A 93 -0.99 -10.96 7.12
C TYR A 93 -2.53 -11.05 7.17
N GLY A 94 -3.13 -12.15 6.69
CA GLY A 94 -4.54 -12.46 6.89
C GLY A 94 -5.46 -11.92 5.81
N SER A 95 -6.69 -11.54 6.19
CA SER A 95 -7.68 -11.01 5.25
C SER A 95 -7.32 -9.59 4.84
N TRP A 96 -7.14 -9.36 3.54
CA TRP A 96 -6.99 -7.99 3.01
C TRP A 96 -8.20 -7.12 3.36
N PHE A 97 -9.40 -7.71 3.36
CA PHE A 97 -10.65 -7.00 3.63
C PHE A 97 -10.69 -6.48 5.07
N GLU A 98 -10.35 -7.32 6.04
CA GLU A 98 -10.27 -6.87 7.45
C GLU A 98 -9.15 -5.87 7.62
N HIS A 99 -7.98 -6.13 7.03
CA HIS A 99 -6.81 -5.26 7.11
C HIS A 99 -7.13 -3.84 6.63
N VAL A 100 -7.71 -3.70 5.44
CA VAL A 100 -8.01 -2.38 4.88
C VAL A 100 -9.16 -1.68 5.61
N GLN A 101 -10.18 -2.43 6.06
CA GLN A 101 -11.32 -1.87 6.79
C GLN A 101 -10.89 -1.33 8.17
N GLU A 102 -10.01 -2.05 8.87
CA GLU A 102 -9.54 -1.64 10.19
C GLU A 102 -8.78 -0.30 10.13
N PHE A 103 -7.83 -0.13 9.19
CA PHE A 103 -7.16 1.16 8.98
C PHE A 103 -8.11 2.24 8.45
N TRP A 104 -9.15 1.87 7.70
CA TRP A 104 -10.17 2.80 7.23
C TRP A 104 -11.03 3.34 8.38
N GLU A 105 -11.35 2.52 9.38
CA GLU A 105 -12.06 2.95 10.58
C GLU A 105 -11.26 3.97 11.40
N HIS A 106 -9.93 3.85 11.42
CA HIS A 106 -9.02 4.74 12.15
C HIS A 106 -8.55 5.94 11.31
N ARG A 107 -9.07 6.13 10.09
CA ARG A 107 -8.61 7.19 9.16
C ARG A 107 -8.78 8.62 9.67
N THR A 108 -9.62 8.82 10.69
CA THR A 108 -9.89 10.12 11.32
C THR A 108 -9.02 10.38 12.54
N ASP A 109 -8.21 9.42 12.95
CA ASP A 109 -7.32 9.55 14.10
C ASP A 109 -6.18 10.52 13.77
N ALA A 110 -5.78 11.34 14.76
CA ALA A 110 -4.79 12.40 14.54
C ALA A 110 -3.38 11.89 14.15
N ASN A 111 -3.08 10.62 14.43
CA ASN A 111 -1.82 9.98 14.09
C ASN A 111 -1.94 8.99 12.92
N VAL A 112 -3.07 8.92 12.21
CA VAL A 112 -3.26 8.02 11.05
C VAL A 112 -3.60 8.84 9.80
N LEU A 113 -2.84 8.62 8.73
CA LEU A 113 -3.14 9.13 7.40
C LEU A 113 -3.41 7.94 6.47
N PHE A 114 -4.65 7.84 5.99
CA PHE A 114 -5.06 6.83 5.02
C PHE A 114 -4.92 7.39 3.60
N LEU A 115 -4.07 6.78 2.78
CA LEU A 115 -3.85 7.13 1.39
C LEU A 115 -4.25 5.98 0.46
N LYS A 116 -4.62 6.31 -0.78
CA LYS A 116 -4.83 5.32 -1.84
C LYS A 116 -3.75 5.47 -2.90
N TYR A 117 -3.22 4.35 -3.35
CA TYR A 117 -2.19 4.30 -4.37
C TYR A 117 -2.61 4.95 -5.68
N GLU A 118 -3.89 4.83 -6.05
CA GLU A 118 -4.43 5.40 -7.28
C GLU A 118 -4.51 6.93 -7.24
N ASP A 119 -4.78 7.51 -6.07
CA ASP A 119 -4.84 8.96 -5.90
C ASP A 119 -3.46 9.60 -6.16
N MET A 120 -2.37 8.88 -5.94
CA MET A 120 -1.00 9.35 -6.22
C MET A 120 -0.79 9.67 -7.71
N HIS A 121 -1.44 8.91 -8.59
CA HIS A 121 -1.34 9.08 -10.04
C HIS A 121 -2.39 10.05 -10.58
N ARG A 122 -3.53 10.16 -9.89
CA ARG A 122 -4.62 11.06 -10.27
C ARG A 122 -4.35 12.52 -9.86
N ASP A 123 -3.90 12.72 -8.63
CA ASP A 123 -3.71 14.03 -8.02
C ASP A 123 -2.57 13.98 -7.00
N LEU A 124 -1.35 13.95 -7.52
CA LEU A 124 -0.14 13.91 -6.70
C LEU A 124 0.01 15.17 -5.84
N VAL A 125 -0.42 16.33 -6.35
CA VAL A 125 -0.30 17.61 -5.66
C VAL A 125 -1.03 17.56 -4.32
N THR A 126 -2.32 17.20 -4.34
CA THR A 126 -3.11 17.09 -3.11
C THR A 126 -2.49 16.07 -2.13
N MET A 127 -1.98 14.94 -2.63
CA MET A 127 -1.35 13.93 -1.78
C MET A 127 -0.06 14.44 -1.11
N VAL A 128 0.79 15.15 -1.84
CA VAL A 128 2.04 15.71 -1.31
C VAL A 128 1.74 16.78 -0.25
N GLU A 129 0.75 17.64 -0.47
CA GLU A 129 0.31 18.63 0.52
C GLU A 129 -0.22 17.98 1.80
N GLN A 130 -1.03 16.93 1.67
CA GLN A 130 -1.54 16.15 2.81
C GLN A 130 -0.40 15.52 3.61
N LEU A 131 0.58 14.91 2.93
CA LEU A 131 1.76 14.31 3.55
C LEU A 131 2.60 15.36 4.29
N ALA A 132 2.91 16.49 3.65
CA ALA A 132 3.70 17.56 4.27
C ALA A 132 3.02 18.07 5.55
N ARG A 133 1.70 18.31 5.49
CA ARG A 133 0.91 18.74 6.65
C ARG A 133 0.88 17.69 7.76
N PHE A 134 0.62 16.43 7.42
CA PHE A 134 0.50 15.35 8.39
C PHE A 134 1.82 15.05 9.13
N LEU A 135 2.94 15.12 8.40
CA LEU A 135 4.29 14.95 8.93
C LEU A 135 4.83 16.19 9.64
N GLY A 136 4.10 17.31 9.64
CA GLY A 136 4.54 18.56 10.25
C GLY A 136 5.71 19.23 9.52
N VAL A 137 5.89 18.91 8.23
CA VAL A 137 6.91 19.55 7.38
C VAL A 137 6.36 20.89 6.92
N SER A 138 6.80 21.96 7.59
CA SER A 138 6.43 23.33 7.22
C SER A 138 7.21 23.76 5.98
N CYS A 139 6.50 23.91 4.86
CA CYS A 139 7.03 24.47 3.62
C CYS A 139 6.40 25.84 3.36
N ASP A 140 7.21 26.80 2.91
CA ASP A 140 6.66 27.93 2.18
C ASP A 140 6.13 27.49 0.80
N LYS A 141 5.45 28.40 0.10
CA LYS A 141 4.85 28.10 -1.21
C LYS A 141 5.87 27.58 -2.23
N ALA A 142 7.05 28.19 -2.30
CA ALA A 142 8.08 27.82 -3.28
C ALA A 142 8.71 26.47 -2.93
N GLN A 143 8.91 26.19 -1.65
CA GLN A 143 9.38 24.90 -1.16
C GLN A 143 8.38 23.78 -1.44
N LEU A 144 7.08 24.05 -1.26
CA LEU A 144 6.02 23.07 -1.52
C LEU A 144 5.88 22.79 -3.02
N GLU A 145 5.92 23.82 -3.87
CA GLU A 145 5.97 23.67 -5.33
C GLU A 145 7.19 22.85 -5.76
N SER A 146 8.36 23.15 -5.22
CA SER A 146 9.60 22.41 -5.53
C SER A 146 9.54 20.95 -5.05
N LEU A 147 9.03 20.70 -3.84
CA LEU A 147 8.83 19.33 -3.33
C LEU A 147 7.88 18.55 -4.22
N THR A 148 6.78 19.16 -4.62
CA THR A 148 5.75 18.56 -5.48
C THR A 148 6.33 18.22 -6.85
N GLU A 149 7.11 19.13 -7.44
CA GLU A 149 7.81 18.90 -8.70
C GLU A 149 8.82 17.73 -8.60
N HIS A 150 9.61 17.67 -7.52
CA HIS A 150 10.51 16.52 -7.32
C HIS A 150 9.76 15.20 -7.18
N CYS A 151 8.60 15.19 -6.51
CA CYS A 151 7.73 14.02 -6.43
C CYS A 151 7.19 13.63 -7.82
N HIS A 152 6.73 14.59 -8.61
CA HIS A 152 6.29 14.35 -10.00
C HIS A 152 7.41 13.72 -10.83
N GLN A 153 8.60 14.32 -10.82
CA GLN A 153 9.75 13.80 -11.56
C GLN A 153 10.11 12.37 -11.17
N LEU A 154 10.05 12.02 -9.88
CA LEU A 154 10.30 10.66 -9.41
C LEU A 154 9.23 9.67 -9.86
N VAL A 155 7.95 10.08 -9.82
CA VAL A 155 6.84 9.25 -10.29
C VAL A 155 6.92 9.06 -11.80
N ASP A 156 7.12 10.13 -12.56
CA ASP A 156 7.17 10.14 -14.02
C ASP A 156 8.34 9.31 -14.57
N GLN A 157 9.46 9.23 -13.86
CA GLN A 157 10.58 8.33 -14.19
C GLN A 157 10.18 6.85 -14.22
N CYS A 158 9.10 6.48 -13.53
CA CYS A 158 8.58 5.12 -13.53
C CYS A 158 7.44 4.93 -14.56
N CYS A 159 6.86 6.02 -15.06
CA CYS A 159 5.65 6.01 -15.87
C CYS A 159 5.90 5.75 -17.37
N ASN A 160 4.94 5.10 -18.01
CA ASN A 160 4.92 4.91 -19.47
C ASN A 160 4.02 5.98 -20.13
N ALA A 161 3.71 5.79 -21.42
CA ALA A 161 2.81 6.66 -22.18
C ALA A 161 1.37 6.74 -21.64
N GLU A 162 0.98 5.84 -20.71
CA GLU A 162 -0.31 5.86 -20.01
C GLU A 162 -0.23 6.71 -18.72
N ALA A 163 0.89 7.40 -18.47
CA ALA A 163 1.17 8.11 -17.22
C ALA A 163 1.07 7.21 -15.96
N LEU A 164 1.32 5.90 -16.12
CA LEU A 164 1.28 4.91 -15.05
C LEU A 164 2.58 4.11 -14.98
N PRO A 165 3.00 3.66 -13.79
CA PRO A 165 4.25 2.92 -13.65
C PRO A 165 4.27 1.62 -14.46
N VAL A 166 5.42 1.28 -15.05
CA VAL A 166 5.59 0.01 -15.75
C VAL A 166 5.59 -1.17 -14.75
N GLY A 167 4.96 -2.28 -15.13
CA GLY A 167 4.98 -3.53 -14.36
C GLY A 167 4.05 -3.51 -13.15
N ARG A 168 4.51 -4.01 -11.99
CA ARG A 168 3.68 -4.23 -10.79
C ARG A 168 2.97 -2.97 -10.26
N GLY A 169 3.46 -1.78 -10.61
CA GLY A 169 2.89 -0.50 -10.19
C GLY A 169 1.72 -0.01 -11.07
N ARG A 170 1.49 -0.58 -12.25
CA ARG A 170 0.44 -0.06 -13.15
C ARG A 170 -0.96 -0.20 -12.55
N VAL A 171 -1.75 0.87 -12.58
CA VAL A 171 -3.17 0.86 -12.21
C VAL A 171 -3.99 0.28 -13.36
N GLY A 172 -4.89 -0.65 -13.08
CA GLY A 172 -5.67 -1.36 -14.11
C GLY A 172 -4.98 -2.56 -14.76
N LEU A 173 -3.76 -2.92 -14.34
CA LEU A 173 -3.03 -4.10 -14.83
C LEU A 173 -3.85 -5.38 -14.71
N TRP A 174 -4.69 -5.47 -13.68
CA TRP A 174 -5.56 -6.63 -13.46
C TRP A 174 -6.44 -6.99 -14.66
N LYS A 175 -6.83 -6.02 -15.50
CA LYS A 175 -7.66 -6.28 -16.69
C LYS A 175 -6.97 -7.19 -17.70
N ASP A 176 -5.64 -7.15 -17.78
CA ASP A 176 -4.85 -7.98 -18.69
C ASP A 176 -4.62 -9.40 -18.16
N ILE A 177 -4.85 -9.61 -16.85
CA ILE A 177 -4.49 -10.85 -16.15
C ILE A 177 -5.73 -11.63 -15.71
N PHE A 178 -6.81 -10.94 -15.31
CA PHE A 178 -8.04 -11.58 -14.89
C PHE A 178 -8.82 -12.09 -16.10
N THR A 179 -9.24 -13.36 -16.04
CA THR A 179 -10.31 -13.83 -16.93
C THR A 179 -11.65 -13.27 -16.47
N VAL A 180 -12.63 -13.20 -17.39
CA VAL A 180 -14.00 -12.75 -17.07
C VAL A 180 -14.58 -13.52 -15.88
N SER A 181 -14.50 -14.85 -15.89
CA SER A 181 -15.02 -15.69 -14.80
C SER A 181 -14.30 -15.51 -13.46
N MET A 182 -13.02 -15.13 -13.48
CA MET A 182 -12.29 -14.79 -12.24
C MET A 182 -12.75 -13.44 -11.70
N ASN A 183 -12.95 -12.47 -12.58
CA ASN A 183 -13.43 -11.15 -12.20
C ASN A 183 -14.82 -11.21 -11.57
N GLU A 184 -15.76 -11.93 -12.18
CA GLU A 184 -17.12 -12.10 -11.64
C GLU A 184 -17.10 -12.72 -10.24
N LYS A 185 -16.31 -13.77 -10.03
CA LYS A 185 -16.15 -14.40 -8.70
C LYS A 185 -15.53 -13.45 -7.69
N PHE A 186 -14.53 -12.70 -8.12
CA PHE A 186 -13.86 -11.72 -7.27
C PHE A 186 -14.82 -10.61 -6.84
N ASP A 187 -15.62 -10.08 -7.76
CA ASP A 187 -16.58 -9.00 -7.48
C ASP A 187 -17.66 -9.45 -6.49
N LEU A 188 -18.12 -10.71 -6.59
CA LEU A 188 -19.05 -11.30 -5.61
C LEU A 188 -18.43 -11.39 -4.20
N VAL A 189 -17.21 -11.92 -4.09
CA VAL A 189 -16.49 -12.03 -2.82
C VAL A 189 -16.20 -10.65 -2.24
N TYR A 190 -15.75 -9.71 -3.08
CA TYR A 190 -15.45 -8.34 -2.68
C TYR A 190 -16.68 -7.65 -2.10
N LYS A 191 -17.81 -7.70 -2.81
CA LYS A 191 -19.06 -7.10 -2.34
C LYS A 191 -19.52 -7.71 -1.02
N GLN A 192 -19.40 -9.04 -0.87
CA GLN A 192 -19.78 -9.71 0.38
C GLN A 192 -18.89 -9.30 1.55
N LYS A 193 -17.56 -9.28 1.36
CA LYS A 193 -16.58 -9.05 2.44
C LYS A 193 -16.37 -7.58 2.80
N MET A 194 -16.58 -6.66 1.86
CA MET A 194 -16.60 -5.22 2.16
C MET A 194 -17.90 -4.82 2.87
N GLY A 195 -18.96 -5.62 2.76
CA GLY A 195 -20.18 -5.44 3.54
C GLY A 195 -20.77 -4.05 3.39
N LYS A 196 -20.81 -3.30 4.50
CA LYS A 196 -21.33 -1.92 4.58
C LYS A 196 -20.23 -0.85 4.59
N CYS A 197 -18.97 -1.23 4.45
CA CYS A 197 -17.85 -0.30 4.39
C CYS A 197 -18.06 0.67 3.21
N ASP A 198 -17.86 1.96 3.47
CA ASP A 198 -18.00 3.05 2.50
C ASP A 198 -16.70 3.32 1.71
N LEU A 199 -15.65 2.54 1.96
CA LEU A 199 -14.39 2.61 1.22
C LEU A 199 -14.55 2.17 -0.23
N THR A 200 -14.14 3.04 -1.15
CA THR A 200 -14.09 2.78 -2.59
C THR A 200 -12.67 2.93 -3.14
N PHE A 201 -12.42 2.30 -4.29
CA PHE A 201 -11.16 2.37 -5.01
C PHE A 201 -11.39 2.65 -6.49
N ASP A 202 -10.46 3.37 -7.11
CA ASP A 202 -10.33 3.39 -8.55
C ASP A 202 -9.66 2.09 -9.01
N PHE A 203 -10.31 1.33 -9.88
CA PHE A 203 -9.77 0.07 -10.40
C PHE A 203 -9.02 0.28 -11.73
N TYR A 204 -9.04 1.49 -12.28
CA TYR A 204 -8.30 1.91 -13.46
C TYR A 204 -8.26 3.45 -13.45
N LEU A 205 -7.28 4.01 -14.13
CA LEU A 205 -7.17 5.44 -14.40
C LEU A 205 -7.18 5.69 -15.90
#